data_AF-C7MNH3-F1
#
_entry.id   AF-C7MNH3-F1
#
_cell.length_a   1.000
_cell.length_b   1.000
_cell.length_c   1.000
_cell.angle_alpha   90.00
_cell.angle_beta   90.00
_cell.angle_gamma   90.00
#
_symmetry.space_group_name_H-M   'P 1'
#
loop_
_entity.id
_entity.type
_entity.pdbx_description
1 polymer ?
#
loop_
_entity_poly.entity_id
_entity_poly.type
_entity_poly.pdbx_seq_one_letter_code
_entity_poly.pdbx_strand_id
1 'polypeptide(L)'
;MIHVAVSGCAGRMGATVVAAVLAADDMDLVCGIDPHQTPAAFPVYKSVPEALAAQDTIDVLIDFTEPSSVADNIRSCLAAHINCVVGTTGLTPADLEKLAEQVCDNTCLFYAPNFTIGAVLMMQFAEMAAKYFPEAEVIEFHHCHKKDAPSGTAMNTARRIAAARDHTSLAPGRETEVADGQGARGALVEGVPVHSVRSNGYSASQEVIFGSMGQTLTIRHDSWDRASYMPGVLLAVRAVIDREGLIIGLENLMA
;
A
#
# COMPACT_ATOMS: atom_id res chain seq x y z
N MET A 1 -4.59 8.55 23.97
CA MET A 1 -5.42 7.69 23.11
C MET A 1 -5.66 8.46 21.83
N ILE A 2 -5.43 7.84 20.69
CA ILE A 2 -5.76 8.40 19.37
C ILE A 2 -7.19 7.95 19.04
N HIS A 3 -8.11 8.89 18.82
CA HIS A 3 -9.48 8.57 18.44
C HIS A 3 -9.59 8.35 16.93
N VAL A 4 -9.93 7.12 16.55
CA VAL A 4 -9.90 6.66 15.17
C VAL A 4 -11.32 6.42 14.66
N ALA A 5 -11.61 6.93 13.47
CA ALA A 5 -12.78 6.58 12.70
C ALA A 5 -12.38 5.70 11.49
N VAL A 6 -13.19 4.70 11.14
CA VAL A 6 -12.89 3.80 10.01
C VAL A 6 -13.97 3.89 8.93
N SER A 7 -13.60 4.39 7.76
CA SER A 7 -14.45 4.42 6.57
C SER A 7 -14.36 3.12 5.79
N GLY A 8 -15.52 2.52 5.50
CA GLY A 8 -15.63 1.17 4.95
C GLY A 8 -15.54 0.09 6.03
N CYS A 9 -15.94 0.38 7.26
CA CYS A 9 -15.74 -0.50 8.43
C CYS A 9 -16.34 -1.91 8.30
N ALA A 10 -17.41 -2.07 7.51
CA ALA A 10 -18.06 -3.36 7.25
C ALA A 10 -17.41 -4.17 6.09
N GLY A 11 -16.49 -3.56 5.34
CA GLY A 11 -15.79 -4.20 4.23
C GLY A 11 -14.74 -5.22 4.69
N ARG A 12 -14.24 -6.05 3.76
CA ARG A 12 -13.22 -7.08 4.09
C ARG A 12 -11.94 -6.50 4.70
N MET A 13 -11.43 -5.40 4.14
CA MET A 13 -10.27 -4.69 4.69
C MET A 13 -10.66 -3.90 5.93
N GLY A 14 -11.76 -3.15 5.89
CA GLY A 14 -12.24 -2.34 7.02
C GLY A 14 -12.48 -3.14 8.29
N ALA A 15 -13.04 -4.35 8.21
CA ALA A 15 -13.22 -5.24 9.35
C ALA A 15 -11.87 -5.66 9.97
N THR A 16 -10.84 -5.84 9.15
CA THR A 16 -9.48 -6.15 9.64
C THR A 16 -8.87 -4.93 10.33
N VAL A 17 -9.07 -3.73 9.78
CA VAL A 17 -8.64 -2.46 10.37
C VAL A 17 -9.33 -2.20 11.71
N VAL A 18 -10.65 -2.36 11.77
CA VAL A 18 -11.44 -2.26 13.00
C VAL A 18 -10.90 -3.18 14.08
N ALA A 19 -10.64 -4.45 13.75
CA ALA A 19 -10.07 -5.40 14.70
C ALA A 19 -8.68 -4.99 15.18
N ALA A 20 -7.84 -4.44 14.30
CA ALA A 20 -6.50 -3.97 14.66
C ALA A 20 -6.52 -2.72 15.55
N VAL A 21 -7.41 -1.77 15.28
CA VAL A 21 -7.59 -0.55 16.09
C VAL A 21 -8.12 -0.91 17.48
N LEU A 22 -9.13 -1.78 17.57
CA LEU A 22 -9.70 -2.23 18.85
C LEU A 22 -8.69 -3.02 19.71
N ALA A 23 -7.68 -3.63 19.09
CA ALA A 23 -6.63 -4.37 19.78
C ALA A 23 -5.41 -3.51 20.15
N ALA A 24 -5.35 -2.24 19.73
CA ALA A 24 -4.23 -1.35 20.00
C ALA A 24 -4.46 -0.56 21.30
N ASP A 25 -3.53 -0.65 22.24
CA ASP A 25 -3.64 -0.01 23.57
C ASP A 25 -3.63 1.52 23.53
N ASP A 26 -3.15 2.11 22.42
CA ASP A 26 -2.99 3.55 22.24
C ASP A 26 -4.06 4.19 21.35
N MET A 27 -5.04 3.41 20.89
CA MET A 27 -6.09 3.86 19.97
C MET A 27 -7.49 3.54 20.51
N ASP A 28 -8.45 4.38 20.18
CA ASP A 28 -9.86 4.18 20.52
C ASP A 28 -10.71 4.30 19.26
N LEU A 29 -11.52 3.28 18.96
CA LEU A 29 -12.40 3.28 17.80
C LEU A 29 -13.70 4.02 18.15
N VAL A 30 -13.79 5.28 17.75
CA VAL A 30 -14.95 6.13 18.11
C VAL A 30 -16.15 5.88 17.22
N CYS A 31 -15.95 5.58 15.94
CA CYS A 31 -17.03 5.24 15.03
C CYS A 31 -16.56 4.51 13.75
N GLY A 32 -17.53 3.90 13.07
CA GLY A 32 -17.37 3.41 11.71
C GLY A 32 -18.23 4.17 10.72
N ILE A 33 -17.84 4.14 9.45
CA ILE A 33 -18.64 4.68 8.34
C ILE A 33 -18.92 3.55 7.36
N ASP A 34 -20.21 3.32 7.11
CA ASP A 34 -20.72 2.34 6.17
C ASP A 34 -22.07 2.83 5.59
N PRO A 35 -22.24 2.95 4.27
CA PRO A 35 -23.48 3.42 3.66
C PRO A 35 -24.73 2.59 4.02
N HIS A 36 -24.53 1.33 4.41
CA HIS A 36 -25.60 0.42 4.84
C HIS A 36 -25.82 0.44 6.36
N GLN A 37 -25.02 1.18 7.11
CA GLN A 37 -25.05 1.25 8.58
C GLN A 37 -25.11 -0.15 9.22
N THR A 38 -24.24 -1.04 8.75
CA THR A 38 -24.15 -2.41 9.26
C THR A 38 -23.98 -2.39 10.79
N PRO A 39 -24.84 -3.08 11.58
CA PRO A 39 -24.75 -3.06 13.03
C PRO A 39 -23.39 -3.51 13.56
N ALA A 40 -22.83 -2.75 14.50
CA ALA A 40 -21.56 -3.03 15.14
C ALA A 40 -21.62 -2.68 16.64
N ALA A 41 -20.56 -3.02 17.39
CA ALA A 41 -20.44 -2.69 18.82
C ALA A 41 -20.11 -1.21 19.09
N PHE A 42 -19.93 -0.42 18.04
CA PHE A 42 -19.59 1.00 18.05
C PHE A 42 -20.57 1.76 17.13
N PRO A 43 -20.71 3.09 17.27
CA PRO A 43 -21.54 3.90 16.39
C PRO A 43 -21.14 3.76 14.92
N VAL A 44 -22.12 3.55 14.03
CA VAL A 44 -21.90 3.49 12.58
C VAL A 44 -22.74 4.56 11.90
N TYR A 45 -22.09 5.38 11.09
CA TYR A 45 -22.72 6.47 10.34
C TYR A 45 -22.76 6.16 8.86
N LYS A 46 -23.70 6.77 8.13
CA LYS A 46 -23.86 6.53 6.69
C LYS A 46 -22.76 7.18 5.85
N SER A 47 -22.21 8.29 6.32
CA SER A 47 -21.22 9.08 5.60
C SER A 47 -20.24 9.76 6.56
N VAL A 48 -19.08 10.17 6.04
CA VAL A 48 -18.07 10.91 6.80
C VAL A 48 -18.63 12.24 7.35
N PRO A 49 -19.34 13.07 6.57
CA PRO A 49 -19.96 14.29 7.11
C PRO A 49 -20.92 14.04 8.29
N GLU A 50 -21.72 12.97 8.25
CA GLU A 50 -22.59 12.60 9.36
C GLU A 50 -21.80 12.20 10.61
N ALA A 51 -20.71 11.44 10.44
CA ALA A 51 -19.85 11.05 11.55
C ALA A 51 -19.18 12.28 12.18
N LEU A 52 -18.62 13.18 11.37
CA LEU A 52 -17.97 14.42 11.82
C LEU A 52 -18.94 15.38 12.52
N ALA A 53 -20.22 15.40 12.13
CA ALA A 53 -21.23 16.21 12.79
C ALA A 53 -21.71 15.63 14.13
N ALA A 54 -21.50 14.32 14.35
CA ALA A 54 -21.98 13.60 15.52
C ALA A 54 -20.87 13.26 16.54
N GLN A 55 -19.59 13.35 16.13
CA GLN A 55 -18.43 12.98 16.94
C GLN A 55 -17.43 14.14 16.98
N ASP A 56 -17.23 14.71 18.17
CA ASP A 56 -16.36 15.89 18.35
C ASP A 56 -14.88 15.52 18.54
N THR A 57 -14.53 14.23 18.64
CA THR A 57 -13.22 13.77 19.12
C THR A 57 -12.39 13.01 18.09
N ILE A 58 -12.80 12.92 16.83
CA ILE A 58 -12.03 12.14 15.84
C ILE A 58 -10.68 12.82 15.61
N ASP A 59 -9.57 12.07 15.76
CA ASP A 59 -8.22 12.55 15.47
C ASP A 59 -7.75 12.10 14.07
N VAL A 60 -8.15 10.89 13.67
CA VAL A 60 -7.73 10.25 12.42
C VAL A 60 -8.89 9.48 11.77
N LEU A 61 -9.11 9.68 10.47
CA LEU A 61 -9.92 8.81 9.62
C LEU A 61 -9.02 7.83 8.85
N ILE A 62 -9.30 6.53 8.97
CA ILE A 62 -8.73 5.49 8.11
C ILE A 62 -9.71 5.18 6.97
N ASP A 63 -9.29 5.27 5.72
CA ASP A 63 -10.13 5.00 4.54
C ASP A 63 -9.66 3.78 3.73
N PHE A 64 -10.49 2.74 3.74
CA PHE A 64 -10.39 1.55 2.88
C PHE A 64 -11.73 1.29 2.17
N THR A 65 -12.18 2.29 1.42
CA THR A 65 -13.42 2.28 0.65
C THR A 65 -13.20 1.99 -0.85
N GLU A 66 -14.03 2.55 -1.72
CA GLU A 66 -13.94 2.44 -3.17
C GLU A 66 -13.42 3.76 -3.78
N PRO A 67 -12.81 3.71 -4.99
CA PRO A 67 -12.26 4.90 -5.64
C PRO A 67 -13.26 6.05 -5.83
N SER A 68 -14.55 5.74 -5.92
CA SER A 68 -15.64 6.72 -6.10
C SER A 68 -15.94 7.53 -4.84
N SER A 69 -15.57 7.06 -3.64
CA SER A 69 -15.93 7.70 -2.36
C SER A 69 -14.75 8.37 -1.68
N VAL A 70 -13.54 7.85 -1.87
CA VAL A 70 -12.35 8.27 -1.12
C VAL A 70 -12.04 9.77 -1.25
N ALA A 71 -12.23 10.37 -2.44
CA ALA A 71 -11.91 11.78 -2.65
C ALA A 71 -12.84 12.70 -1.82
N ASP A 72 -14.13 12.36 -1.73
CA ASP A 72 -15.08 13.16 -0.97
C ASP A 72 -14.93 12.94 0.54
N ASN A 73 -14.54 11.72 0.96
CA ASN A 73 -14.17 11.43 2.33
C ASN A 73 -12.96 12.26 2.78
N ILE A 74 -11.90 12.31 1.96
CA ILE A 74 -10.71 13.13 2.22
C ILE A 74 -11.10 14.61 2.34
N ARG A 75 -11.84 15.16 1.39
CA ARG A 75 -12.28 16.57 1.43
C ARG A 75 -13.04 16.91 2.71
N SER A 76 -13.95 16.03 3.13
CA SER A 76 -14.75 16.23 4.35
C SER A 76 -13.87 16.26 5.60
N CYS A 77 -12.87 15.37 5.67
CA CYS A 77 -11.95 15.29 6.80
C CYS A 77 -11.00 16.48 6.86
N LEU A 78 -10.39 16.85 5.73
CA LEU A 78 -9.46 17.98 5.67
C LEU A 78 -10.14 19.30 6.04
N ALA A 79 -11.38 19.51 5.60
CA ALA A 79 -12.18 20.68 5.97
C ALA A 79 -12.53 20.73 7.47
N ALA A 80 -12.46 19.59 8.17
CA ALA A 80 -12.70 19.47 9.60
C ALA A 80 -11.40 19.33 10.42
N HIS A 81 -10.23 19.53 9.81
CA HIS A 81 -8.91 19.38 10.44
C HIS A 81 -8.62 17.97 10.97
N ILE A 82 -9.11 16.94 10.26
CA ILE A 82 -8.95 15.53 10.63
C ILE A 82 -7.88 14.88 9.77
N ASN A 83 -6.92 14.21 10.41
CA ASN A 83 -5.87 13.48 9.71
C ASN A 83 -6.45 12.30 8.93
N CYS A 84 -5.90 12.03 7.74
CA CYS A 84 -6.36 10.95 6.87
C CYS A 84 -5.27 9.90 6.66
N VAL A 85 -5.62 8.63 6.84
CA VAL A 85 -4.79 7.47 6.48
C VAL A 85 -5.52 6.69 5.40
N VAL A 86 -5.04 6.78 4.16
CA VAL A 86 -5.77 6.31 2.98
C VAL A 86 -5.05 5.12 2.35
N GLY A 87 -5.76 3.98 2.25
CA GLY A 87 -5.32 2.79 1.52
C GLY A 87 -6.18 2.43 0.32
N THR A 88 -7.22 3.22 0.04
CA THR A 88 -8.06 3.06 -1.14
C THR A 88 -7.24 3.34 -2.42
N THR A 89 -7.10 2.33 -3.26
CA THR A 89 -6.44 2.46 -4.57
C THR A 89 -7.27 3.30 -5.54
N GLY A 90 -6.66 3.84 -6.59
CA GLY A 90 -7.38 4.49 -7.70
C GLY A 90 -7.26 6.01 -7.73
N LEU A 91 -6.67 6.63 -6.71
CA LEU A 91 -6.24 8.03 -6.75
C LEU A 91 -4.88 8.13 -7.45
N THR A 92 -4.75 9.08 -8.38
CA THR A 92 -3.46 9.41 -8.98
C THR A 92 -2.68 10.38 -8.09
N PRO A 93 -1.34 10.48 -8.23
CA PRO A 93 -0.56 11.49 -7.53
C PRO A 93 -1.10 12.92 -7.72
N ALA A 94 -1.55 13.26 -8.94
CA ALA A 94 -2.15 14.56 -9.24
C ALA A 94 -3.50 14.78 -8.53
N ASP A 95 -4.28 13.70 -8.30
CA ASP A 95 -5.51 13.81 -7.51
C ASP A 95 -5.20 14.05 -6.04
N LEU A 96 -4.18 13.37 -5.51
CA LEU A 96 -3.72 13.55 -4.12
C LEU A 96 -3.15 14.95 -3.89
N GLU A 97 -2.37 15.49 -4.83
CA GLU A 97 -1.86 16.87 -4.77
C GLU A 97 -3.01 17.89 -4.75
N LYS A 98 -4.01 17.74 -5.63
CA LYS A 98 -5.20 18.62 -5.63
C LYS A 98 -6.02 18.53 -4.35
N LEU A 99 -6.14 17.34 -3.77
CA LEU A 99 -6.77 17.16 -2.47
C LEU A 99 -5.93 17.81 -1.36
N ALA A 100 -4.61 17.72 -1.48
CA ALA A 100 -3.66 18.28 -0.53
C ALA A 100 -3.62 19.82 -0.54
N GLU A 101 -3.99 20.48 -1.64
CA GLU A 101 -4.19 21.95 -1.67
C GLU A 101 -5.24 22.43 -0.65
N GLN A 102 -6.12 21.53 -0.19
CA GLN A 102 -7.15 21.80 0.82
C GLN A 102 -6.68 21.44 2.23
N VAL A 103 -5.47 20.90 2.38
CA VAL A 103 -4.90 20.57 3.69
C VAL A 103 -4.68 21.87 4.44
N CYS A 104 -5.30 21.94 5.60
CA CYS A 104 -5.12 23.03 6.54
C CYS A 104 -3.86 22.81 7.37
N ASP A 105 -3.33 23.89 7.96
CA ASP A 105 -2.22 23.84 8.90
C ASP A 105 -2.51 22.81 10.01
N ASN A 106 -1.50 22.00 10.38
CA ASN A 106 -1.59 20.91 11.36
C ASN A 106 -2.50 19.73 10.99
N THR A 107 -2.79 19.48 9.71
CA THR A 107 -3.47 18.26 9.25
C THR A 107 -2.59 17.46 8.29
N CYS A 108 -2.60 16.14 8.42
CA CYS A 108 -1.87 15.24 7.54
C CYS A 108 -2.81 14.42 6.65
N LEU A 109 -2.53 14.42 5.35
CA LEU A 109 -3.06 13.45 4.39
C LEU A 109 -1.97 12.42 4.10
N PHE A 110 -2.08 11.25 4.70
CA PHE A 110 -1.23 10.12 4.38
C PHE A 110 -1.91 9.17 3.40
N TYR A 111 -1.20 8.82 2.34
CA TYR A 111 -1.62 7.84 1.35
C TYR A 111 -0.54 6.78 1.18
N ALA A 112 -0.91 5.50 1.20
CA ALA A 112 0.00 4.44 0.81
C ALA A 112 -0.68 3.41 -0.11
N PRO A 113 -0.07 3.07 -1.27
CA PRO A 113 -0.56 2.00 -2.13
C PRO A 113 -0.33 0.60 -1.52
N ASN A 114 0.51 0.50 -0.49
CA ASN A 114 0.78 -0.74 0.24
C ASN A 114 1.16 -0.43 1.70
N PHE A 115 0.43 -1.01 2.65
CA PHE A 115 0.69 -0.87 4.09
C PHE A 115 1.53 -2.01 4.68
N THR A 116 2.00 -2.94 3.86
CA THR A 116 2.79 -4.07 4.37
C THR A 116 4.24 -3.64 4.56
N ILE A 117 4.66 -3.47 5.82
CA ILE A 117 6.02 -3.04 6.20
C ILE A 117 7.09 -3.90 5.51
N GLY A 118 6.92 -5.23 5.52
CA GLY A 118 7.87 -6.15 4.91
C GLY A 118 8.01 -5.98 3.39
N ALA A 119 6.92 -5.69 2.68
CA ALA A 119 6.96 -5.43 1.25
C ALA A 119 7.66 -4.09 0.94
N VAL A 120 7.42 -3.07 1.75
CA VAL A 120 8.06 -1.75 1.62
C VAL A 120 9.57 -1.87 1.87
N LEU A 121 9.99 -2.56 2.93
CA LEU A 121 11.41 -2.85 3.19
C LEU A 121 12.06 -3.66 2.07
N MET A 122 11.38 -4.71 1.57
CA MET A 122 11.89 -5.48 0.43
C MET A 122 12.12 -4.59 -0.81
N MET A 123 11.23 -3.63 -1.09
CA MET A 123 11.42 -2.68 -2.18
C MET A 123 12.62 -1.75 -1.94
N GLN A 124 12.75 -1.19 -0.74
CA GLN A 124 13.86 -0.31 -0.38
C GLN A 124 15.21 -1.03 -0.41
N PHE A 125 15.27 -2.27 0.10
CA PHE A 125 16.48 -3.08 0.04
C PHE A 125 16.82 -3.51 -1.38
N ALA A 126 15.82 -3.83 -2.21
CA ALA A 126 16.04 -4.13 -3.63
C ALA A 126 16.60 -2.91 -4.39
N GLU A 127 16.05 -1.72 -4.17
CA GLU A 127 16.59 -0.47 -4.73
C GLU A 127 18.04 -0.23 -4.31
N MET A 128 18.36 -0.47 -3.04
CA MET A 128 19.72 -0.34 -2.53
C MET A 128 20.68 -1.36 -3.16
N ALA A 129 20.26 -2.62 -3.25
CA ALA A 129 21.05 -3.71 -3.83
C ALA A 129 21.29 -3.51 -5.34
N ALA A 130 20.33 -2.94 -6.07
CA ALA A 130 20.40 -2.70 -7.51
C ALA A 130 21.62 -1.85 -7.95
N LYS A 131 22.17 -1.04 -7.05
CA LYS A 131 23.38 -0.24 -7.29
C LYS A 131 24.67 -1.06 -7.39
N TYR A 132 24.66 -2.29 -6.87
CA TYR A 132 25.85 -3.13 -6.72
C TYR A 132 25.80 -4.40 -7.57
N PHE A 133 24.61 -4.82 -8.00
CA PHE A 133 24.40 -6.05 -8.74
C PHE A 133 24.07 -5.75 -10.21
N PRO A 134 24.80 -6.33 -11.18
CA PRO A 134 24.56 -6.09 -12.59
C PRO A 134 23.21 -6.65 -13.06
N GLU A 135 22.73 -7.73 -12.45
CA GLU A 135 21.52 -8.43 -12.87
C GLU A 135 20.49 -8.48 -11.75
N ALA A 136 19.22 -8.29 -12.11
CA ALA A 136 18.08 -8.34 -11.21
C ALA A 136 16.84 -8.86 -11.93
N GLU A 137 16.12 -9.80 -11.33
CA GLU A 137 14.80 -10.26 -11.78
C GLU A 137 13.80 -10.23 -10.62
N VAL A 138 12.54 -9.88 -10.92
CA VAL A 138 11.44 -9.85 -9.94
C VAL A 138 10.50 -11.03 -10.20
N ILE A 139 10.16 -11.79 -9.17
CA ILE A 139 9.19 -12.87 -9.24
C ILE A 139 8.09 -12.59 -8.22
N GLU A 140 6.85 -12.52 -8.67
CA GLU A 140 5.68 -12.33 -7.81
C GLU A 140 4.76 -13.54 -7.84
N PHE A 141 4.17 -13.87 -6.68
CA PHE A 141 3.32 -15.03 -6.46
C PHE A 141 2.01 -14.58 -5.85
N HIS A 142 0.90 -14.92 -6.48
CA HIS A 142 -0.45 -14.62 -5.97
C HIS A 142 -1.40 -15.79 -6.16
N HIS A 143 -2.52 -15.74 -5.45
CA HIS A 143 -3.64 -16.67 -5.66
C HIS A 143 -4.11 -16.69 -7.13
N CYS A 144 -4.71 -17.81 -7.55
CA CYS A 144 -5.14 -18.00 -8.94
C CYS A 144 -6.20 -17.00 -9.43
N HIS A 145 -6.96 -16.37 -8.52
CA HIS A 145 -8.01 -15.40 -8.88
C HIS A 145 -7.51 -13.96 -9.12
N LYS A 146 -6.20 -13.68 -8.99
CA LYS A 146 -5.68 -12.34 -9.22
C LYS A 146 -5.69 -12.05 -10.72
N LYS A 147 -6.37 -10.96 -11.11
CA LYS A 147 -6.66 -10.64 -12.51
C LYS A 147 -5.48 -9.98 -13.23
N ASP A 148 -4.78 -9.08 -12.55
CA ASP A 148 -3.65 -8.33 -13.08
C ASP A 148 -2.35 -9.13 -12.98
N ALA A 149 -1.48 -8.99 -13.99
CA ALA A 149 -0.13 -9.51 -14.02
C ALA A 149 0.75 -8.62 -14.94
N PRO A 150 1.94 -8.16 -14.50
CA PRO A 150 2.45 -8.24 -13.13
C PRO A 150 1.64 -7.41 -12.12
N SER A 151 1.75 -7.75 -10.84
CA SER A 151 1.14 -6.99 -9.75
C SER A 151 1.68 -5.56 -9.67
N GLY A 152 0.87 -4.62 -9.15
CA GLY A 152 1.31 -3.23 -8.93
C GLY A 152 2.59 -3.12 -8.08
N THR A 153 2.74 -3.96 -7.05
CA THR A 153 3.96 -4.01 -6.23
C THR A 153 5.18 -4.48 -7.03
N ALA A 154 5.03 -5.50 -7.88
CA ALA A 154 6.12 -5.99 -8.73
C ALA A 154 6.54 -4.95 -9.77
N MET A 155 5.56 -4.29 -10.40
CA MET A 155 5.80 -3.17 -11.30
C MET A 155 6.58 -2.04 -10.59
N ASN A 156 6.14 -1.64 -9.38
CA ASN A 156 6.83 -0.59 -8.62
C ASN A 156 8.25 -1.01 -8.22
N THR A 157 8.43 -2.26 -7.79
CA THR A 157 9.75 -2.80 -7.43
C THR A 157 10.70 -2.76 -8.61
N ALA A 158 10.27 -3.22 -9.78
CA ALA A 158 11.06 -3.22 -11.00
C ALA A 158 11.46 -1.80 -11.43
N ARG A 159 10.54 -0.82 -11.35
CA ARG A 159 10.84 0.60 -11.62
C ARG A 159 11.87 1.17 -10.64
N ARG A 160 11.73 0.89 -9.34
CA ARG A 160 12.71 1.34 -8.32
C ARG A 160 14.10 0.75 -8.58
N ILE A 161 14.18 -0.54 -8.94
CA ILE A 161 15.44 -1.18 -9.36
C ILE A 161 16.01 -0.51 -10.62
N ALA A 162 15.17 -0.30 -11.63
CA ALA A 162 15.58 0.30 -12.91
C ALA A 162 16.10 1.74 -12.75
N ALA A 163 15.46 2.53 -11.88
CA ALA A 163 15.86 3.91 -11.59
C ALA A 163 17.14 4.01 -10.73
N ALA A 164 17.43 2.99 -9.91
CA ALA A 164 18.58 3.00 -9.02
C ALA A 164 19.89 2.55 -9.69
N ARG A 165 19.81 1.75 -10.76
CA ARG A 165 20.98 1.32 -11.53
C ARG A 165 21.41 2.36 -12.56
N ASP A 166 22.70 2.43 -12.84
CA ASP A 166 23.31 3.30 -13.85
C ASP A 166 23.76 2.55 -15.11
N HIS A 167 23.44 1.25 -15.20
CA HIS A 167 23.80 0.38 -16.30
C HIS A 167 22.58 -0.36 -16.88
N THR A 168 22.76 -0.87 -18.10
CA THR A 168 21.81 -1.80 -18.73
C THR A 168 22.25 -3.24 -18.43
N SER A 169 21.29 -4.08 -18.04
CA SER A 169 21.51 -5.52 -17.91
C SER A 169 22.10 -6.12 -19.20
N LEU A 170 23.09 -7.00 -19.05
CA LEU A 170 23.67 -7.75 -20.17
C LEU A 170 23.11 -9.19 -20.23
N ALA A 171 22.26 -9.56 -19.28
CA ALA A 171 21.57 -10.83 -19.30
C ALA A 171 20.72 -10.96 -20.57
N PRO A 172 20.69 -12.15 -21.20
CA PRO A 172 19.88 -12.36 -22.39
C PRO A 172 18.39 -12.14 -22.15
N GLY A 173 17.76 -11.45 -23.08
CA GLY A 173 16.34 -11.14 -23.11
C GLY A 173 15.55 -12.13 -23.99
N ARG A 174 14.41 -11.64 -24.49
CA ARG A 174 13.45 -12.42 -25.29
C ARG A 174 14.04 -12.98 -26.60
N GLU A 175 15.12 -12.39 -27.10
CA GLU A 175 15.84 -12.84 -28.30
C GLU A 175 16.47 -14.22 -28.16
N THR A 176 16.56 -14.74 -26.92
CA THR A 176 17.04 -16.10 -26.63
C THR A 176 15.92 -17.12 -26.38
N GLU A 177 14.66 -16.70 -26.48
CA GLU A 177 13.53 -17.63 -26.36
C GLU A 177 13.54 -18.64 -27.51
N VAL A 178 13.37 -19.91 -27.18
CA VAL A 178 13.19 -20.98 -28.17
C VAL A 178 11.80 -20.85 -28.81
N ALA A 179 11.64 -21.37 -30.03
CA ALA A 179 10.41 -21.21 -30.82
C ALA A 179 9.12 -21.62 -30.05
N ASP A 180 9.17 -22.71 -29.27
CA ASP A 180 8.03 -23.19 -28.48
C ASP A 180 7.97 -22.61 -27.05
N GLY A 181 8.84 -21.64 -26.74
CA GLY A 181 9.05 -21.07 -25.40
C GLY A 181 8.73 -19.58 -25.31
N GLN A 182 7.83 -19.06 -26.15
CA GLN A 182 7.47 -17.65 -26.15
C GLN A 182 7.01 -17.17 -24.76
N GLY A 183 7.61 -16.08 -24.28
CA GLY A 183 7.35 -15.51 -22.95
C GLY A 183 8.12 -16.16 -21.81
N ALA A 184 9.01 -17.12 -22.07
CA ALA A 184 9.83 -17.78 -21.05
C ALA A 184 10.75 -16.82 -20.28
N ARG A 185 11.10 -15.65 -20.84
CA ARG A 185 11.89 -14.62 -20.13
C ARG A 185 11.04 -13.62 -19.35
N GLY A 186 9.72 -13.80 -19.30
CA GLY A 186 8.80 -12.96 -18.53
C GLY A 186 8.54 -11.59 -19.17
N ALA A 187 7.83 -10.73 -18.43
CA ALA A 187 7.59 -9.35 -18.84
C ALA A 187 8.86 -8.49 -18.63
N LEU A 188 9.01 -7.41 -19.39
CA LEU A 188 10.13 -6.48 -19.23
C LEU A 188 9.62 -5.12 -18.77
N VAL A 189 9.94 -4.72 -17.55
CA VAL A 189 9.54 -3.45 -16.95
C VAL A 189 10.78 -2.57 -16.84
N GLU A 190 10.91 -1.58 -17.73
CA GLU A 190 12.05 -0.66 -17.76
C GLU A 190 13.42 -1.38 -17.77
N GLY A 191 13.46 -2.52 -18.48
CA GLY A 191 14.65 -3.35 -18.61
C GLY A 191 14.92 -4.29 -17.43
N VAL A 192 13.96 -4.48 -16.52
CA VAL A 192 14.01 -5.46 -15.43
C VAL A 192 13.01 -6.59 -15.74
N PRO A 193 13.43 -7.85 -15.86
CA PRO A 193 12.52 -8.98 -16.04
C PRO A 193 11.59 -9.17 -14.84
N VAL A 194 10.31 -9.42 -15.12
CA VAL A 194 9.27 -9.66 -14.12
C VAL A 194 8.45 -10.90 -14.47
N HIS A 195 8.38 -11.82 -13.52
CA HIS A 195 7.68 -13.10 -13.64
C HIS A 195 6.49 -13.15 -12.69
N SER A 196 5.37 -13.71 -13.15
CA SER A 196 4.12 -13.75 -12.38
C SER A 196 3.61 -15.18 -12.24
N VAL A 197 3.59 -15.68 -11.01
CA VAL A 197 3.06 -16.99 -10.66
C VAL A 197 1.66 -16.83 -10.09
N ARG A 198 0.72 -17.64 -10.61
CA ARG A 198 -0.67 -17.70 -10.14
C ARG A 198 -0.95 -19.11 -9.68
N SER A 199 -1.03 -19.32 -8.37
CA SER A 199 -1.23 -20.65 -7.80
C SER A 199 -2.03 -20.62 -6.50
N ASN A 200 -2.79 -21.68 -6.24
CA ASN A 200 -3.45 -21.86 -4.94
C ASN A 200 -2.39 -22.06 -3.85
N GLY A 201 -2.65 -21.49 -2.67
CA GLY A 201 -1.74 -21.52 -1.52
C GLY A 201 -0.97 -20.21 -1.29
N TYR A 202 -0.82 -19.36 -2.31
CA TYR A 202 -0.29 -18.01 -2.13
C TYR A 202 -1.41 -17.01 -1.86
N SER A 203 -1.17 -16.07 -0.94
CA SER A 203 -1.95 -14.83 -0.84
C SER A 203 -1.28 -13.74 -1.68
N ALA A 204 -0.13 -13.22 -1.22
CA ALA A 204 0.75 -12.36 -1.99
C ALA A 204 2.20 -12.51 -1.51
N SER A 205 3.11 -12.90 -2.40
CA SER A 205 4.55 -12.97 -2.11
C SER A 205 5.34 -12.37 -3.25
N GLN A 206 6.54 -11.89 -2.96
CA GLN A 206 7.45 -11.38 -3.98
C GLN A 206 8.89 -11.69 -3.59
N GLU A 207 9.68 -11.96 -4.60
CA GLU A 207 11.10 -12.23 -4.52
C GLU A 207 11.83 -11.37 -5.55
N VAL A 208 12.95 -10.78 -5.14
CA VAL A 208 13.88 -10.12 -6.04
C VAL A 208 15.19 -10.89 -5.98
N ILE A 209 15.63 -11.39 -7.12
CA ILE A 209 16.87 -12.13 -7.27
C ILE A 209 17.88 -11.24 -7.96
N PHE A 210 19.00 -11.01 -7.30
CA PHE A 210 20.15 -10.30 -7.85
C PHE A 210 21.28 -11.28 -8.17
N GLY A 211 21.93 -11.08 -9.31
CA GLY A 211 23.05 -11.89 -9.79
C GLY A 211 24.31 -11.08 -10.02
N SER A 212 25.46 -11.60 -9.58
CA SER A 212 26.79 -11.07 -9.89
C SER A 212 27.81 -12.21 -9.97
N MET A 213 29.04 -11.93 -10.40
CA MET A 213 30.08 -12.94 -10.54
C MET A 213 30.32 -13.67 -9.20
N GLY A 214 30.04 -14.97 -9.18
CA GLY A 214 30.29 -15.84 -8.03
C GLY A 214 29.30 -15.71 -6.87
N GLN A 215 28.19 -14.96 -7.03
CA GLN A 215 27.21 -14.77 -5.95
C GLN A 215 25.80 -14.46 -6.46
N THR A 216 24.81 -14.76 -5.62
CA THR A 216 23.43 -14.32 -5.77
C THR A 216 22.94 -13.75 -4.44
N LEU A 217 22.04 -12.77 -4.52
CA LEU A 217 21.33 -12.22 -3.37
C LEU A 217 19.83 -12.32 -3.64
N THR A 218 19.09 -12.88 -2.69
CA THR A 218 17.64 -12.99 -2.79
C THR A 218 16.99 -12.22 -1.65
N ILE A 219 16.06 -11.32 -1.99
CA ILE A 219 15.25 -10.58 -1.02
C ILE A 219 13.80 -11.00 -1.22
N ARG A 220 13.19 -11.58 -0.18
CA ARG A 220 11.87 -12.18 -0.27
C ARG A 220 10.94 -11.64 0.81
N HIS A 221 9.69 -11.40 0.42
CA HIS A 221 8.60 -11.08 1.32
C HIS A 221 7.40 -12.02 1.05
N ASP A 222 6.85 -12.58 2.12
CA ASP A 222 5.65 -13.43 2.09
C ASP A 222 4.55 -12.80 2.95
N SER A 223 3.39 -12.55 2.35
CA SER A 223 2.16 -12.16 3.06
C SER A 223 1.22 -13.35 3.10
N TRP A 224 0.86 -13.81 4.29
CA TRP A 224 -0.03 -14.97 4.46
C TRP A 224 -1.51 -14.59 4.43
N ASP A 225 -1.87 -13.41 4.95
CA ASP A 225 -3.24 -12.90 4.95
C ASP A 225 -3.25 -11.36 5.00
N ARG A 226 -4.41 -10.76 5.31
CA ARG A 226 -4.61 -9.30 5.39
C ARG A 226 -4.10 -8.69 6.70
N ALA A 227 -3.79 -9.48 7.72
CA ALA A 227 -3.25 -8.97 8.96
C ALA A 227 -1.85 -8.35 8.75
N SER A 228 -1.13 -8.76 7.70
CA SER A 228 0.19 -8.21 7.33
C SER A 228 0.18 -6.70 7.06
N TYR A 229 -0.94 -6.12 6.65
CA TYR A 229 -1.10 -4.69 6.42
C TYR A 229 -1.25 -3.90 7.73
N MET A 230 -1.76 -4.54 8.78
CA MET A 230 -2.21 -3.83 9.99
C MET A 230 -1.07 -3.14 10.74
N PRO A 231 0.14 -3.73 10.91
CA PRO A 231 1.26 -3.01 11.52
C PRO A 231 1.58 -1.68 10.81
N GLY A 232 1.51 -1.64 9.48
CA GLY A 232 1.74 -0.40 8.74
C GLY A 232 0.58 0.59 8.84
N VAL A 233 -0.68 0.11 8.90
CA VAL A 233 -1.84 0.98 9.13
C VAL A 233 -1.72 1.65 10.50
N LEU A 234 -1.43 0.88 11.55
CA LEU A 234 -1.26 1.41 12.90
C LEU A 234 -0.04 2.35 13.00
N LEU A 235 1.06 2.03 12.30
CA LEU A 235 2.21 2.93 12.19
C LEU A 235 1.79 4.27 11.57
N ALA A 236 1.02 4.24 10.48
CA ALA A 236 0.54 5.44 9.82
C ALA A 236 -0.35 6.28 10.74
N VAL A 237 -1.32 5.65 11.41
CA VAL A 237 -2.22 6.33 12.36
C VAL A 237 -1.43 7.03 13.48
N ARG A 238 -0.40 6.37 14.03
CA ARG A 238 0.46 6.98 15.05
C ARG A 238 1.26 8.15 14.50
N ALA A 239 1.84 7.98 13.32
CA ALA A 239 2.74 8.97 12.74
C ALA A 239 2.00 10.24 12.30
N VAL A 240 0.78 10.14 11.75
CA VAL A 240 0.07 11.31 11.23
C VAL A 240 -0.29 12.35 12.28
N ILE A 241 -0.33 11.99 13.56
CA ILE A 241 -0.62 12.92 14.67
C ILE A 241 0.42 14.03 14.78
N ASP A 242 1.70 13.71 14.51
CA ASP A 242 2.82 14.64 14.64
C ASP A 242 3.34 15.11 13.26
N ARG A 243 2.51 15.00 12.22
CA ARG A 243 2.87 15.32 10.83
C ARG A 243 1.84 16.24 10.21
N GLU A 244 2.22 16.89 9.12
CA GLU A 244 1.35 17.78 8.37
C GLU A 244 1.60 17.64 6.87
N GLY A 245 0.64 18.09 6.07
CA GLY A 245 0.73 18.06 4.61
C GLY A 245 0.46 16.67 4.01
N LEU A 246 0.84 16.52 2.74
CA LEU A 246 0.69 15.27 1.99
C LEU A 246 1.93 14.38 2.15
N ILE A 247 1.72 13.15 2.61
CA ILE A 247 2.75 12.11 2.67
C ILE A 247 2.29 10.93 1.83
N ILE A 248 3.07 10.57 0.81
CA ILE A 248 2.78 9.44 -0.08
C ILE A 248 3.83 8.35 0.14
N GLY A 249 3.38 7.14 0.46
CA GLY A 249 4.24 5.98 0.65
C GLY A 249 4.65 5.76 2.11
N LEU A 250 4.48 4.52 2.58
CA LEU A 250 4.76 4.14 3.96
C LEU A 250 6.24 4.30 4.33
N GLU A 251 7.14 4.17 3.36
CA GLU A 251 8.58 4.38 3.53
C GLU A 251 8.92 5.74 4.15
N ASN A 252 8.09 6.76 3.93
CA ASN A 252 8.30 8.11 4.46
C ASN A 252 7.90 8.26 5.93
N LEU A 253 7.29 7.22 6.52
CA LEU A 253 6.94 7.15 7.94
C LEU A 253 7.81 6.16 8.73
N MET A 254 8.72 5.44 8.04
CA MET A 254 9.53 4.37 8.63
C MET A 254 10.94 4.83 9.05
N ALA A 255 11.17 6.15 9.14
CA ALA A 255 12.45 6.78 9.45
C ALA A 255 12.54 7.24 10.90
#